data_AF-A0A673X7G2-F1
#
_entry.id   AF-A0A673X7G2-F1
#
_cell.length_a   1.000
_cell.length_b   1.000
_cell.length_c   1.000
_cell.angle_alpha   90.00
_cell.angle_beta   90.00
_cell.angle_gamma   90.00
#
_symmetry.space_group_name_H-M   'P 1'
#
loop_
_entity.id
_entity.type
_entity.pdbx_description
1 polymer ?
#
loop_
_entity_poly.entity_id
_entity_poly.type
_entity_poly.pdbx_seq_one_letter_code
_entity_poly.pdbx_strand_id
1 'polypeptide(L)'
;MVDYITRYLTTIRERKVTPGPEVKPGYMRELLPDSAPTDPEDWDCIFRDIEKVIMPGVRYVHTLYTQQKKKHPFFRTLSFKENSKPMIMFVCLFQLCATLGTTGVCAFDNLSELGPVCTSEGLWLHVDAAYAGSAFLCPELRGPLGGIEYADSFAFNPSKWMMVHFDCTAFWVKDKYKLQQTFSVDPVYLRHENSDQATDFMHWQIPLSRRFRSLKLWFVMRSFGLKNLQGHIRHVCELLRRLTRSGTMYLVPADIDRKRIIRFTVTSQLTTSEDIIRDWNIIRKMATDLLAEDRWQSSDVFYLLFFIRYHFFK
;
A
#
# COMPACT_ATOMS: atom_id res chain seq x y z
N MET A 1 -7.25 -28.14 4.00
CA MET A 1 -6.89 -26.70 3.97
C MET A 1 -6.43 -26.23 2.60
N VAL A 2 -5.47 -26.89 1.92
CA VAL A 2 -4.99 -26.46 0.59
C VAL A 2 -6.13 -26.35 -0.43
N ASP A 3 -6.98 -27.37 -0.55
CA ASP A 3 -8.09 -27.38 -1.52
C ASP A 3 -9.12 -26.26 -1.26
N TYR A 4 -9.30 -25.91 0.01
CA TYR A 4 -10.12 -24.79 0.43
C TYR A 4 -9.54 -23.46 -0.06
N ILE A 5 -8.23 -23.24 0.11
CA ILE A 5 -7.53 -22.05 -0.40
C ILE A 5 -7.61 -22.00 -1.93
N THR A 6 -7.41 -23.13 -2.62
CA THR A 6 -7.54 -23.21 -4.08
C THR A 6 -8.94 -22.82 -4.53
N ARG A 7 -9.99 -23.47 -4.00
CA ARG A 7 -11.40 -23.15 -4.30
C ARG A 7 -11.72 -21.69 -3.99
N TYR A 8 -11.28 -21.20 -2.83
CA TYR A 8 -11.49 -19.83 -2.39
C TYR A 8 -10.88 -18.80 -3.35
N LEU A 9 -9.66 -19.02 -3.83
CA LEU A 9 -8.98 -18.11 -4.75
C LEU A 9 -9.57 -18.18 -6.18
N THR A 10 -10.03 -19.35 -6.64
CA THR A 10 -10.63 -19.50 -7.97
C THR A 10 -12.06 -18.95 -8.03
N THR A 11 -12.87 -19.12 -6.97
CA THR A 11 -14.25 -18.62 -6.92
C THR A 11 -14.41 -17.22 -6.30
N ILE A 12 -13.31 -16.51 -6.01
CA ILE A 12 -13.34 -15.22 -5.29
C ILE A 12 -14.21 -14.13 -5.94
N ARG A 13 -14.47 -14.24 -7.26
CA ARG A 13 -15.37 -13.35 -8.02
C ARG A 13 -16.85 -13.47 -7.62
N GLU A 14 -17.26 -14.59 -7.03
CA GLU A 14 -18.63 -14.84 -6.59
C GLU A 14 -18.94 -14.18 -5.23
N ARG A 15 -17.90 -13.78 -4.47
CA ARG A 15 -18.04 -13.21 -3.13
C ARG A 15 -18.23 -11.69 -3.17
N LYS A 16 -19.09 -11.17 -2.29
CA LYS A 16 -19.25 -9.72 -2.06
C LYS A 16 -17.94 -9.14 -1.52
N VAL A 17 -17.34 -8.17 -2.23
CA VAL A 17 -16.03 -7.57 -1.90
C VAL A 17 -15.96 -7.00 -0.48
N THR A 18 -17.06 -6.43 0.00
CA THR A 18 -17.23 -5.93 1.37
C THR A 18 -18.31 -6.71 2.11
N PRO A 19 -18.19 -6.84 3.45
CA PRO A 19 -19.27 -7.34 4.30
C PRO A 19 -20.60 -6.62 4.02
N GLY A 20 -21.71 -7.34 4.13
CA GLY A 20 -23.04 -6.77 3.94
C GLY A 20 -23.51 -5.91 5.13
N PRO A 21 -24.66 -5.21 4.99
CA PRO A 21 -25.20 -4.33 6.02
C PRO A 21 -25.56 -5.04 7.35
N GLU A 22 -25.71 -6.36 7.32
CA GLU A 22 -25.86 -7.22 8.49
C GLU A 22 -24.61 -7.24 9.39
N VAL A 23 -23.42 -7.01 8.84
CA VAL A 23 -22.14 -7.11 9.55
C VAL A 23 -21.78 -5.79 10.21
N LYS A 24 -22.16 -5.64 11.48
CA LYS A 24 -21.92 -4.44 12.30
C LYS A 24 -20.66 -4.58 13.19
N PRO A 25 -20.06 -3.47 13.67
CA PRO A 25 -19.00 -3.54 14.68
C PRO A 25 -19.48 -4.35 15.89
N GLY A 26 -18.71 -5.37 16.27
CA GLY A 26 -19.06 -6.29 17.37
C GLY A 26 -19.72 -7.60 16.96
N TYR A 27 -20.19 -7.79 15.71
CA TYR A 27 -21.02 -8.95 15.32
C TYR A 27 -20.43 -10.33 15.68
N MET A 28 -19.10 -10.50 15.63
CA MET A 28 -18.46 -11.78 15.99
C MET A 28 -18.64 -12.14 17.47
N ARG A 29 -18.86 -11.18 18.38
CA ARG A 29 -19.00 -11.47 19.81
C ARG A 29 -20.25 -12.28 20.12
N GLU A 30 -21.32 -12.11 19.34
CA GLU A 30 -22.56 -12.89 19.44
C GLU A 30 -22.43 -14.29 18.82
N LEU A 31 -21.36 -14.55 18.06
CA LEU A 31 -21.11 -15.81 17.34
C LEU A 31 -20.02 -16.68 17.97
N LEU A 32 -19.33 -16.18 19.00
CA LEU A 32 -18.20 -16.83 19.65
C LEU A 32 -18.53 -17.11 21.13
N PRO A 33 -17.97 -18.18 21.73
CA PRO A 33 -18.06 -18.40 23.17
C PRO A 33 -17.46 -17.22 23.97
N ASP A 34 -17.98 -16.99 25.19
CA ASP A 34 -17.49 -15.90 26.04
C ASP A 34 -16.04 -16.11 26.52
N SER A 35 -15.59 -17.36 26.59
CA SER A 35 -14.26 -17.83 27.03
C SER A 35 -13.69 -18.88 26.07
N ALA A 36 -12.37 -19.07 26.08
CA ALA A 36 -11.72 -20.17 25.36
C ALA A 36 -12.19 -21.55 25.89
N PRO A 37 -12.21 -22.61 25.05
CA PRO A 37 -12.56 -23.95 25.49
C PRO A 37 -11.47 -24.55 26.40
N THR A 38 -11.89 -25.40 27.34
CA THR A 38 -10.97 -26.13 28.23
C THR A 38 -10.38 -27.36 27.55
N ASP A 39 -11.22 -28.09 26.81
CA ASP A 39 -10.87 -29.28 26.04
C ASP A 39 -10.68 -28.93 24.55
N PRO A 40 -9.92 -29.72 23.77
CA PRO A 40 -9.77 -29.49 22.34
C PRO A 40 -11.10 -29.60 21.58
N GLU A 41 -11.38 -28.64 20.71
CA GLU A 41 -12.50 -28.71 19.77
C GLU A 41 -12.19 -29.62 18.58
N ASP A 42 -13.22 -30.28 18.05
CA ASP A 42 -13.11 -31.05 16.81
C ASP A 42 -12.73 -30.16 15.62
N TRP A 43 -11.87 -30.67 14.74
CA TRP A 43 -11.35 -29.91 13.61
C TRP A 43 -12.45 -29.50 12.62
N ASP A 44 -13.49 -30.33 12.41
CA ASP A 44 -14.57 -29.96 11.50
C ASP A 44 -15.46 -28.86 12.08
N CYS A 45 -15.55 -28.72 13.41
CA CYS A 45 -16.16 -27.54 14.04
C CYS A 45 -15.37 -26.28 13.72
N ILE A 46 -14.07 -26.26 14.04
CA ILE A 46 -13.17 -25.14 13.77
C ILE A 46 -13.19 -24.76 12.28
N PHE A 47 -13.20 -25.76 11.39
CA PHE A 47 -13.18 -25.55 9.95
C PHE A 47 -14.51 -25.00 9.41
N ARG A 48 -15.66 -25.40 9.97
CA ARG A 48 -16.98 -24.83 9.63
C ARG A 48 -17.08 -23.35 10.02
N ASP A 49 -16.51 -22.95 11.14
CA ASP A 49 -16.58 -21.56 11.62
C ASP A 49 -15.79 -20.56 10.75
N ILE A 50 -14.89 -21.04 9.88
CA ILE A 50 -14.26 -20.20 8.84
C ILE A 50 -15.34 -19.56 7.93
N GLU A 51 -16.26 -20.35 7.37
CA GLU A 51 -17.31 -19.81 6.50
C GLU A 51 -18.48 -19.20 7.28
N LYS A 52 -18.79 -19.73 8.47
CA LYS A 52 -19.94 -19.28 9.28
C LYS A 52 -19.67 -17.97 10.04
N VAL A 53 -18.49 -17.79 10.62
CA VAL A 53 -18.18 -16.68 11.53
C VAL A 53 -17.21 -15.68 10.90
N ILE A 54 -16.13 -16.18 10.26
CA ILE A 54 -15.05 -15.33 9.76
C ILE A 54 -15.40 -14.70 8.41
N MET A 55 -15.73 -15.51 7.39
CA MET A 55 -15.92 -15.04 6.01
C MET A 55 -17.01 -13.95 5.80
N PRO A 56 -18.10 -13.86 6.57
CA PRO A 56 -19.04 -12.75 6.47
C PRO A 56 -18.39 -11.38 6.74
N GLY A 57 -17.44 -11.32 7.68
CA GLY A 57 -16.71 -10.09 8.03
C GLY A 57 -15.43 -9.84 7.24
N VAL A 58 -15.00 -10.78 6.38
CA VAL A 58 -13.82 -10.59 5.54
C VAL A 58 -14.10 -9.56 4.46
N ARG A 59 -13.17 -8.60 4.33
CA ARG A 59 -13.07 -7.73 3.15
C ARG A 59 -12.06 -8.33 2.18
N TYR A 60 -12.48 -8.58 0.95
CA TYR A 60 -11.66 -9.24 -0.06
C TYR A 60 -10.81 -8.18 -0.78
N VAL A 61 -9.50 -8.17 -0.50
CA VAL A 61 -8.54 -7.18 -1.07
C VAL A 61 -7.96 -7.65 -2.42
N HIS A 62 -8.24 -8.88 -2.84
CA HIS A 62 -7.82 -9.47 -4.12
C HIS A 62 -8.75 -9.15 -5.30
N THR A 63 -9.78 -8.34 -5.08
CA THR A 63 -10.70 -7.82 -6.11
C THR A 63 -10.53 -6.30 -6.25
N LEU A 64 -11.08 -5.74 -7.33
CA LEU A 64 -10.95 -4.32 -7.68
C LEU A 64 -11.48 -3.43 -6.55
N TYR A 65 -10.70 -2.43 -6.14
CA TYR A 65 -10.98 -1.70 -4.91
C TYR A 65 -10.93 -0.17 -5.04
N THR A 66 -11.95 0.46 -4.47
CA THR A 66 -12.05 1.90 -4.22
C THR A 66 -11.73 2.20 -2.75
N GLN A 67 -10.55 2.76 -2.49
CA GLN A 67 -10.13 3.19 -1.15
C GLN A 67 -10.99 4.38 -0.67
N GLN A 68 -12.03 4.12 0.13
CA GLN A 68 -12.62 5.15 0.99
C GLN A 68 -11.79 5.29 2.28
N LYS A 69 -11.23 6.48 2.52
CA LYS A 69 -10.61 6.82 3.83
C LYS A 69 -11.67 6.81 4.93
N LYS A 70 -11.60 5.88 5.87
CA LYS A 70 -12.09 6.15 7.22
C LYS A 70 -11.14 7.16 7.87
N LYS A 71 -11.65 8.32 8.31
CA LYS A 71 -10.88 9.28 9.10
C LYS A 71 -10.55 8.64 10.46
N HIS A 72 -9.30 8.28 10.69
CA HIS A 72 -8.80 8.01 12.04
C HIS A 72 -8.46 9.36 12.70
N PRO A 73 -9.03 9.71 13.87
CA PRO A 73 -8.88 11.04 14.46
C PRO A 73 -7.54 11.26 15.21
N PHE A 74 -6.47 10.57 14.81
CA PHE A 74 -5.19 10.55 15.52
C PHE A 74 -4.02 11.13 14.71
N PHE A 75 -4.26 12.26 14.05
CA PHE A 75 -3.20 13.20 13.68
C PHE A 75 -3.53 14.56 14.30
N ARG A 76 -2.96 14.80 15.49
CA ARG A 76 -3.02 16.10 16.15
C ARG A 76 -1.97 17.01 15.48
N THR A 77 -2.35 17.67 14.39
CA THR A 77 -1.55 18.74 13.80
C THR A 77 -1.25 19.77 14.90
N LEU A 78 0.03 20.06 15.14
CA LEU A 78 0.47 21.14 16.02
C LEU A 78 0.12 22.48 15.36
N SER A 79 -1.09 22.96 15.61
CA SER A 79 -1.51 24.31 15.28
C SER A 79 -0.98 25.25 16.38
N PHE A 80 0.11 25.94 16.08
CA PHE A 80 0.64 26.98 16.97
C PHE A 80 -0.29 28.20 16.90
N LYS A 81 -0.83 28.61 18.05
CA LYS A 81 -1.49 29.92 18.16
C LYS A 81 -0.44 31.00 18.03
N GLU A 82 -0.63 31.92 17.08
CA GLU A 82 0.08 33.19 17.09
C GLU A 82 -0.27 33.95 18.38
N ASN A 83 0.73 34.13 19.23
CA ASN A 83 0.71 35.13 20.29
C ASN A 83 2.13 35.60 20.60
N SER A 84 2.44 36.80 20.10
CA SER A 84 3.27 37.82 20.76
C SER A 84 4.66 37.43 21.29
N LYS A 85 5.63 37.24 20.37
CA LYS A 85 6.97 37.90 20.32
C LYS A 85 7.86 37.22 19.25
N PRO A 86 8.82 37.93 18.62
CA PRO A 86 9.73 37.31 17.65
C PRO A 86 10.78 36.45 18.36
N MET A 87 10.45 35.19 18.58
CA MET A 87 11.42 34.16 18.96
C MET A 87 12.06 33.62 17.69
N ILE A 88 13.38 33.80 17.54
CA ILE A 88 14.14 33.19 16.43
C ILE A 88 14.15 31.68 16.66
N MET A 89 13.20 30.99 16.02
CA MET A 89 13.07 29.54 16.11
C MET A 89 14.08 28.90 15.16
N PHE A 90 15.21 28.46 15.71
CA PHE A 90 16.16 27.60 15.00
C PHE A 90 15.50 26.24 14.74
N VAL A 91 14.91 26.08 13.55
CA VAL A 91 14.37 24.79 13.08
C VAL A 91 15.50 24.01 12.42
N CYS A 92 16.14 23.12 13.17
CA CYS A 92 17.03 22.12 12.58
C CYS A 92 16.19 21.04 11.88
N LEU A 93 16.08 21.14 10.56
CA LEU A 93 15.64 20.02 9.72
C LEU A 93 16.68 18.90 9.81
N PHE A 94 16.24 17.65 9.88
CA PHE A 94 17.11 16.47 10.02
C PHE A 94 16.84 15.37 8.98
N GLN A 95 15.67 15.40 8.32
CA GLN A 95 15.23 14.38 7.37
C GLN A 95 14.27 14.99 6.35
N LEU A 96 14.37 14.54 5.10
CA LEU A 96 13.32 14.65 4.10
C LEU A 96 12.81 13.26 3.72
N CYS A 97 11.49 13.13 3.54
CA CYS A 97 10.86 11.94 2.97
C CYS A 97 10.27 12.29 1.60
N ALA A 98 10.93 11.87 0.52
CA ALA A 98 10.44 12.02 -0.83
C ALA A 98 9.61 10.78 -1.24
N THR A 99 8.45 10.99 -1.86
CA THR A 99 7.49 9.93 -2.16
C THR A 99 7.42 9.65 -3.66
N LEU A 100 7.71 8.40 -4.05
CA LEU A 100 7.52 7.90 -5.40
C LEU A 100 6.23 7.07 -5.46
N GLY A 101 5.13 7.72 -5.86
CA GLY A 101 3.80 7.12 -5.94
C GLY A 101 2.94 7.40 -4.71
N THR A 102 2.60 8.67 -4.47
CA THR A 102 1.80 9.10 -3.31
C THR A 102 0.46 8.38 -3.18
N THR A 103 0.03 8.10 -1.94
CA THR A 103 -1.20 7.33 -1.69
C THR A 103 -2.46 8.00 -2.28
N GLY A 104 -2.51 9.33 -2.36
CA GLY A 104 -3.65 10.07 -2.91
C GLY A 104 -3.82 9.86 -4.42
N VAL A 105 -2.85 10.33 -5.20
CA VAL A 105 -2.96 10.46 -6.67
C VAL A 105 -1.80 9.79 -7.43
N CYS A 106 -0.95 9.02 -6.75
CA CYS A 106 0.27 8.43 -7.32
C CYS A 106 1.21 9.48 -7.95
N ALA A 107 1.35 10.64 -7.31
CA ALA A 107 2.36 11.64 -7.69
C ALA A 107 3.78 11.15 -7.33
N PHE A 108 4.78 11.74 -7.95
CA PHE A 108 6.20 11.45 -7.74
C PHE A 108 6.93 12.75 -7.45
N ASP A 109 7.66 12.81 -6.34
CA ASP A 109 8.51 13.94 -6.00
C ASP A 109 9.80 13.92 -6.86
N ASN A 110 10.36 15.09 -7.18
CA ASN A 110 11.53 15.19 -8.06
C ASN A 110 12.84 14.99 -7.29
N LEU A 111 13.36 13.77 -7.24
CA LEU A 111 14.62 13.45 -6.53
C LEU A 111 15.84 14.18 -7.12
N SER A 112 15.86 14.51 -8.41
CA SER A 112 16.94 15.29 -9.02
C SER A 112 17.04 16.73 -8.49
N GLU A 113 15.93 17.30 -8.00
CA GLU A 113 15.90 18.62 -7.36
C GLU A 113 16.09 18.51 -5.84
N LEU A 114 15.44 17.53 -5.20
CA LEU A 114 15.47 17.36 -3.74
C LEU A 114 16.81 16.79 -3.22
N GLY A 115 17.46 15.91 -4.00
CA GLY A 115 18.70 15.23 -3.63
C GLY A 115 19.88 16.18 -3.39
N PRO A 116 20.19 17.11 -4.31
CA PRO A 116 21.21 18.14 -4.11
C PRO A 116 20.96 19.01 -2.87
N VAL A 117 19.71 19.40 -2.60
CA VAL A 117 19.34 20.19 -1.41
C VAL A 117 19.53 19.38 -0.13
N CYS A 118 19.10 18.12 -0.09
CA CYS A 118 19.36 17.26 1.08
C CYS A 118 20.87 17.10 1.33
N THR A 119 21.67 17.03 0.26
CA THR A 119 23.13 16.92 0.35
C THR A 119 23.78 18.21 0.85
N SER A 120 23.34 19.40 0.40
CA SER A 120 23.90 20.69 0.86
C SER A 120 23.55 20.99 2.32
N GLU A 121 22.32 20.67 2.73
CA GLU A 121 21.81 20.93 4.07
C GLU A 121 22.10 19.79 5.08
N GLY A 122 22.76 18.71 4.65
CA GLY A 122 23.10 17.57 5.51
C GLY A 122 21.88 16.75 6.00
N LEU A 123 20.77 16.78 5.26
CA LEU A 123 19.52 16.10 5.60
C LEU A 123 19.54 14.63 5.17
N TRP A 124 19.03 13.74 6.02
CA TRP A 124 18.77 12.36 5.63
C TRP A 124 17.67 12.30 4.57
N LEU A 125 17.96 11.79 3.37
CA LEU A 125 16.95 11.59 2.33
C LEU A 125 16.40 10.15 2.35
N HIS A 126 15.16 10.01 2.82
CA HIS A 126 14.39 8.78 2.68
C HIS A 126 13.49 8.82 1.43
N VAL A 127 13.46 7.73 0.67
CA VAL A 127 12.56 7.56 -0.47
C VAL A 127 11.49 6.50 -0.17
N ASP A 128 10.25 6.96 0.01
CA ASP A 128 9.07 6.09 0.09
C ASP A 128 8.55 5.77 -1.31
N ALA A 129 8.89 4.58 -1.81
CA ALA A 129 8.33 4.01 -3.04
C ALA A 129 7.31 2.90 -2.73
N ALA A 130 6.59 2.97 -1.60
CA ALA A 130 5.78 1.89 -1.04
C ALA A 130 4.89 1.15 -2.05
N TYR A 131 4.31 1.85 -3.02
CA TYR A 131 3.52 1.27 -4.12
C TYR A 131 4.31 1.19 -5.43
N ALA A 132 4.83 2.31 -5.92
CA ALA A 132 5.45 2.37 -7.25
C ALA A 132 6.80 1.66 -7.34
N GLY A 133 7.47 1.34 -6.23
CA GLY A 133 8.77 0.66 -6.22
C GLY A 133 8.79 -0.68 -6.94
N SER A 134 7.65 -1.41 -6.95
CA SER A 134 7.53 -2.65 -7.74
C SER A 134 7.61 -2.37 -9.25
N ALA A 135 7.11 -1.21 -9.72
CA ALA A 135 7.11 -0.83 -11.13
C ALA A 135 8.53 -0.68 -11.70
N PHE A 136 9.49 -0.30 -10.87
CA PHE A 136 10.89 -0.11 -11.28
C PHE A 136 11.64 -1.41 -11.63
N LEU A 137 11.00 -2.58 -11.46
CA LEU A 137 11.43 -3.82 -12.10
C LEU A 137 11.45 -3.69 -13.64
N CYS A 138 10.58 -2.87 -14.22
CA CYS A 138 10.55 -2.53 -15.64
C CYS A 138 11.46 -1.30 -15.91
N PRO A 139 12.50 -1.39 -16.77
CA PRO A 139 13.39 -0.27 -17.07
C PRO A 139 12.67 0.99 -17.56
N GLU A 140 11.63 0.85 -18.37
CA GLU A 140 10.83 1.95 -18.93
C GLU A 140 9.94 2.68 -17.91
N LEU A 141 9.87 2.20 -16.67
CA LEU A 141 9.17 2.86 -15.56
C LEU A 141 10.13 3.57 -14.59
N ARG A 142 11.45 3.56 -14.84
CA ARG A 142 12.49 4.09 -13.93
C ARG A 142 12.73 5.60 -14.02
N GLY A 143 12.05 6.34 -14.90
CA GLY A 143 12.22 7.80 -15.02
C GLY A 143 12.18 8.55 -13.66
N PRO A 144 11.21 8.28 -12.77
CA PRO A 144 11.14 8.87 -11.43
C PRO A 144 12.26 8.48 -10.45
N LEU A 145 13.22 7.63 -10.83
CA LEU A 145 14.40 7.30 -10.02
C LEU A 145 15.62 8.17 -10.37
N GLY A 146 15.54 9.12 -11.30
CA GLY A 146 16.63 10.10 -11.49
C GLY A 146 16.86 10.89 -10.20
N GLY A 147 18.08 10.88 -9.64
CA GLY A 147 18.39 11.43 -8.33
C GLY A 147 18.35 10.42 -7.17
N ILE A 148 18.13 9.12 -7.42
CA ILE A 148 18.13 8.09 -6.36
C ILE A 148 19.50 7.92 -5.67
N GLU A 149 20.59 8.30 -6.33
CA GLU A 149 21.97 8.27 -5.82
C GLU A 149 22.19 9.16 -4.58
N TYR A 150 21.35 10.19 -4.42
CA TYR A 150 21.34 11.08 -3.25
C TYR A 150 20.63 10.46 -2.03
N ALA A 151 19.84 9.39 -2.19
CA ALA A 151 19.07 8.82 -1.09
C ALA A 151 19.95 8.07 -0.08
N ASP A 152 19.76 8.37 1.21
CA ASP A 152 20.33 7.58 2.32
C ASP A 152 19.57 6.27 2.54
N SER A 153 18.29 6.23 2.14
CA SER A 153 17.47 5.02 2.29
C SER A 153 16.29 4.97 1.32
N PHE A 154 15.87 3.75 0.97
CA PHE A 154 14.79 3.47 0.04
C PHE A 154 13.90 2.34 0.56
N ALA A 155 12.59 2.53 0.53
CA ALA A 155 11.61 1.51 0.91
C ALA A 155 10.59 1.25 -0.20
N PHE A 156 10.28 -0.02 -0.45
CA PHE A 156 9.06 -0.39 -1.18
C PHE A 156 8.42 -1.67 -0.61
N ASN A 157 7.16 -1.92 -0.98
CA ASN A 157 6.47 -3.13 -0.55
C ASN A 157 6.30 -4.10 -1.73
N PRO A 158 7.10 -5.18 -1.79
CA PRO A 158 6.73 -6.38 -2.54
C PRO A 158 5.30 -6.85 -2.23
N SER A 159 4.81 -6.62 -1.00
CA SER A 159 3.42 -6.92 -0.61
C SER A 159 2.36 -5.90 -1.02
N LYS A 160 2.66 -4.96 -1.93
CA LYS A 160 1.62 -4.19 -2.63
C LYS A 160 1.41 -4.67 -4.07
N TRP A 161 2.47 -4.73 -4.88
CA TRP A 161 2.33 -4.93 -6.34
C TRP A 161 3.38 -5.90 -6.94
N MET A 162 4.04 -6.71 -6.10
CA MET A 162 4.98 -7.76 -6.53
C MET A 162 4.46 -9.18 -6.21
N MET A 163 3.15 -9.34 -5.97
CA MET A 163 2.47 -10.62 -5.69
C MET A 163 2.97 -11.40 -4.46
N VAL A 164 3.73 -10.77 -3.55
CA VAL A 164 4.11 -11.38 -2.27
C VAL A 164 3.02 -11.10 -1.23
N HIS A 165 2.49 -12.12 -0.54
CA HIS A 165 1.48 -11.86 0.49
C HIS A 165 2.06 -11.07 1.69
N PHE A 166 1.24 -10.22 2.31
CA PHE A 166 1.62 -9.42 3.49
C PHE A 166 2.05 -10.30 4.68
N ASP A 167 3.04 -9.93 5.50
CA ASP A 167 3.90 -8.75 5.46
C ASP A 167 5.15 -8.94 4.59
N CYS A 168 5.45 -8.00 3.69
CA CYS A 168 6.72 -7.97 2.97
C CYS A 168 7.06 -6.55 2.48
N THR A 169 7.80 -5.82 3.32
CA THR A 169 8.46 -4.56 2.99
C THR A 169 9.95 -4.83 2.78
N ALA A 170 10.55 -4.20 1.78
CA ALA A 170 11.97 -4.27 1.50
C ALA A 170 12.56 -2.86 1.65
N PHE A 171 13.59 -2.76 2.50
CA PHE A 171 14.19 -1.51 2.95
C PHE A 171 15.71 -1.61 2.76
N TRP A 172 16.28 -0.60 2.11
CA TRP A 172 17.71 -0.44 1.89
C TRP A 172 18.18 0.84 2.54
N VAL A 173 19.39 0.81 3.09
CA VAL A 173 20.11 1.96 3.62
C VAL A 173 21.48 2.03 2.94
N LYS A 174 21.96 3.24 2.68
CA LYS A 174 23.28 3.54 2.12
C LYS A 174 24.39 3.25 3.13
N ASP A 175 24.11 3.53 4.41
CA ASP A 175 25.00 3.27 5.54
C ASP A 175 24.29 2.41 6.59
N LYS A 176 24.75 1.15 6.73
CA LYS A 176 24.23 0.22 7.75
C LYS A 176 24.61 0.61 9.18
N TYR A 177 25.72 1.32 9.38
CA TYR A 177 26.24 1.62 10.71
C TYR A 177 25.39 2.68 11.41
N LYS A 178 24.86 3.67 10.68
CA LYS A 178 23.86 4.63 11.22
C LYS A 178 22.61 3.92 11.73
N LEU A 179 22.16 2.88 11.02
CA LEU A 179 21.01 2.06 11.43
C LEU A 179 21.35 1.22 12.68
N GLN A 180 22.53 0.60 12.70
CA GLN A 180 23.02 -0.16 13.86
C GLN A 180 23.19 0.73 15.10
N GLN A 181 23.76 1.94 14.97
CA GLN A 181 23.86 2.92 16.06
C GLN A 181 22.50 3.29 16.68
N THR A 182 21.41 3.19 15.91
CA THR A 182 20.06 3.49 16.38
C THR A 182 19.44 2.36 17.20
N PHE A 183 19.79 1.10 16.92
CA PHE A 183 19.13 -0.09 17.49
C PHE A 183 20.08 -1.10 18.18
N SER A 184 21.37 -0.78 18.31
CA SER A 184 22.33 -1.69 18.92
C SER A 184 22.08 -1.87 20.42
N VAL A 185 21.97 -3.13 20.82
CA VAL A 185 21.96 -3.58 22.21
C VAL A 185 22.82 -4.83 22.26
N ASP A 186 23.70 -4.92 23.27
CA ASP A 186 24.73 -5.97 23.36
C ASP A 186 24.65 -6.78 24.68
N PRO A 187 23.51 -7.44 24.98
CA PRO A 187 23.42 -8.32 26.13
C PRO A 187 24.18 -9.63 25.88
N VAL A 188 24.87 -10.13 26.90
CA VAL A 188 25.75 -11.32 26.81
C VAL A 188 25.05 -12.55 26.21
N TYR A 189 23.76 -12.74 26.49
CA TYR A 189 22.98 -13.87 25.99
C TYR A 189 22.58 -13.80 24.49
N LEU A 190 22.92 -12.73 23.77
CA LEU A 190 22.77 -12.63 22.32
C LEU A 190 24.12 -12.65 21.57
N ARG A 191 25.25 -12.65 22.29
CA ARG A 191 26.58 -12.70 21.68
C ARG A 191 26.89 -14.09 21.14
N HIS A 192 27.67 -14.13 20.07
CA HIS A 192 28.19 -15.36 19.48
C HIS A 192 29.59 -15.10 18.91
N GLU A 193 30.34 -16.17 18.59
CA GLU A 193 31.73 -16.12 18.14
C GLU A 193 31.96 -15.27 16.88
N ASN A 194 30.90 -14.97 16.13
CA ASN A 194 30.95 -14.26 14.86
C ASN A 194 30.23 -12.90 14.88
N SER A 195 29.91 -12.31 16.05
CA SER A 195 29.15 -11.05 16.12
C SER A 195 29.79 -9.88 15.36
N ASP A 196 31.13 -9.85 15.25
CA ASP A 196 31.85 -8.82 14.47
C ASP A 196 31.92 -9.11 12.94
N GLN A 197 31.56 -10.33 12.52
CA GLN A 197 31.70 -10.80 11.13
C GLN A 197 30.35 -11.06 10.44
N ALA A 198 29.35 -11.51 11.20
CA ALA A 198 28.02 -11.82 10.71
C ALA A 198 27.15 -10.56 10.56
N THR A 199 26.00 -10.69 9.88
CA THR A 199 24.99 -9.62 9.79
C THR A 199 23.81 -9.92 10.70
N ASP A 200 23.86 -9.37 11.90
CA ASP A 200 22.79 -9.49 12.89
C ASP A 200 21.68 -8.48 12.62
N PHE A 201 20.68 -8.94 11.85
CA PHE A 201 19.51 -8.13 11.44
C PHE A 201 18.71 -7.54 12.60
N MET A 202 18.88 -7.99 13.85
CA MET A 202 18.24 -7.37 15.02
C MET A 202 18.63 -5.91 15.19
N HIS A 203 19.86 -5.52 14.79
CA HIS A 203 20.32 -4.13 14.84
C HIS A 203 19.78 -3.27 13.67
N TRP A 204 18.97 -3.84 12.77
CA TRP A 204 18.43 -3.18 11.58
C TRP A 204 16.90 -3.03 11.64
N GLN A 205 16.28 -3.33 12.79
CA GLN A 205 14.83 -3.29 12.98
C GLN A 205 14.50 -3.01 14.47
N ILE A 206 13.26 -2.60 14.75
CA ILE A 206 12.82 -2.29 16.14
C ILE A 206 12.74 -3.53 17.05
N PRO A 207 12.13 -4.67 16.66
CA PRO A 207 12.03 -5.84 17.54
C PRO A 207 13.25 -6.77 17.43
N LEU A 208 13.55 -7.54 18.47
CA LEU A 208 14.54 -8.61 18.40
C LEU A 208 14.12 -9.73 17.42
N SER A 209 12.99 -10.36 17.68
CA SER A 209 12.54 -11.55 16.95
C SER A 209 12.09 -11.24 15.51
N ARG A 210 12.46 -12.11 14.55
CA ARG A 210 12.06 -12.00 13.14
C ARG A 210 11.67 -13.34 12.53
N ARG A 211 10.66 -13.32 11.64
CA ARG A 211 10.23 -14.47 10.84
C ARG A 211 11.05 -14.59 9.56
N PHE A 212 11.08 -15.78 8.94
CA PHE A 212 11.79 -16.04 7.68
C PHE A 212 11.05 -15.47 6.45
N ARG A 213 10.86 -14.14 6.41
CA ARG A 213 10.09 -13.44 5.35
C ARG A 213 10.71 -13.56 3.95
N SER A 214 12.04 -13.72 3.86
CA SER A 214 12.74 -13.83 2.57
C SER A 214 12.38 -15.11 1.80
N LEU A 215 11.91 -16.17 2.46
CA LEU A 215 11.55 -17.43 1.78
C LEU A 215 10.39 -17.23 0.78
N LYS A 216 9.31 -16.56 1.19
CA LYS A 216 8.17 -16.28 0.29
C LYS A 216 8.54 -15.33 -0.86
N LEU A 217 9.41 -14.34 -0.60
CA LEU A 217 9.93 -13.45 -1.64
C LEU A 217 10.80 -14.23 -2.65
N TRP A 218 11.67 -15.13 -2.16
CA TRP A 218 12.50 -16.00 -3.00
C TRP A 218 11.67 -16.94 -3.87
N PHE A 219 10.62 -17.56 -3.31
CA PHE A 219 9.68 -18.37 -4.08
C PHE A 219 9.00 -17.58 -5.20
N VAL A 220 8.48 -16.37 -4.92
CA VAL A 220 7.87 -15.51 -5.95
C VAL A 220 8.89 -15.13 -7.03
N MET A 221 10.08 -14.67 -6.65
CA MET A 221 11.11 -14.27 -7.61
C MET A 221 11.58 -15.45 -8.50
N ARG A 222 11.72 -16.66 -7.94
CA ARG A 222 12.12 -17.85 -8.71
C ARG A 222 11.00 -18.47 -9.53
N SER A 223 9.77 -18.50 -9.01
CA SER A 223 8.63 -19.15 -9.67
C SER A 223 8.09 -18.32 -10.83
N PHE A 224 8.00 -16.99 -10.68
CA PHE A 224 7.59 -16.12 -11.78
C PHE A 224 8.78 -15.75 -12.68
N GLY A 225 9.94 -15.43 -12.11
CA GLY A 225 11.07 -14.85 -12.84
C GLY A 225 10.81 -13.40 -13.27
N LEU A 226 11.90 -12.66 -13.53
CA LEU A 226 11.84 -11.21 -13.80
C LEU A 226 10.93 -10.85 -14.99
N LYS A 227 10.95 -11.64 -16.08
CA LYS A 227 10.15 -11.36 -17.28
C LYS A 227 8.64 -11.37 -17.00
N ASN A 228 8.16 -12.33 -16.20
CA ASN A 228 6.73 -12.43 -15.89
C ASN A 228 6.29 -11.40 -14.83
N LEU A 229 7.17 -11.07 -13.87
CA LEU A 229 6.92 -9.95 -12.94
C LEU A 229 6.78 -8.62 -13.69
N GLN A 230 7.68 -8.35 -14.64
CA GLN A 230 7.56 -7.18 -15.54
C GLN A 230 6.29 -7.27 -16.41
N GLY A 231 5.95 -8.46 -16.92
CA GLY A 231 4.73 -8.70 -17.70
C GLY A 231 3.45 -8.34 -16.93
N HIS A 232 3.35 -8.76 -15.67
CA HIS A 232 2.25 -8.41 -14.77
C HIS A 232 2.12 -6.88 -14.60
N ILE A 233 3.23 -6.19 -14.30
CA ILE A 233 3.25 -4.72 -14.15
C ILE A 233 2.81 -4.04 -15.46
N ARG A 234 3.37 -4.46 -16.60
CA ARG A 234 3.04 -3.93 -17.93
C ARG A 234 1.56 -4.13 -18.27
N HIS A 235 1.00 -5.29 -17.95
CA HIS A 235 -0.42 -5.60 -18.17
C HIS A 235 -1.33 -4.67 -17.36
N VAL A 236 -1.07 -4.51 -16.05
CA VAL A 236 -1.81 -3.57 -15.20
C VAL A 236 -1.68 -2.14 -15.71
N CYS A 237 -0.49 -1.73 -16.15
CA CYS A 237 -0.30 -0.41 -16.76
C CYS A 237 -1.05 -0.25 -18.09
N GLU A 238 -1.14 -1.27 -18.93
CA GLU A 238 -1.88 -1.23 -20.19
C GLU A 238 -3.39 -1.15 -19.99
N LEU A 239 -3.95 -1.91 -19.03
CA LEU A 239 -5.37 -1.79 -18.63
C LEU A 239 -5.70 -0.34 -18.22
N LEU A 240 -4.86 0.26 -17.39
CA LEU A 240 -5.00 1.66 -16.97
C LEU A 240 -4.84 2.65 -18.14
N ARG A 241 -3.89 2.44 -19.06
CA ARG A 241 -3.73 3.27 -20.26
C ARG A 241 -4.93 3.20 -21.20
N ARG A 242 -5.51 2.01 -21.41
CA ARG A 242 -6.70 1.80 -22.27
C ARG A 242 -7.91 2.56 -21.74
N LEU A 243 -8.14 2.50 -20.42
CA LEU A 243 -9.15 3.32 -19.76
C LEU A 243 -8.95 4.82 -20.03
N THR A 244 -7.73 5.33 -19.84
CA THR A 244 -7.40 6.74 -20.06
C THR A 244 -7.48 7.18 -21.52
N ARG A 245 -7.12 6.32 -22.48
CA ARG A 245 -7.11 6.63 -23.92
C ARG A 245 -8.50 6.68 -24.58
N SER A 246 -9.54 6.21 -23.90
CA SER A 246 -10.93 6.25 -24.40
C SER A 246 -11.48 7.68 -24.64
N GLY A 247 -10.77 8.72 -24.17
CA GLY A 247 -11.17 10.13 -24.32
C GLY A 247 -12.39 10.53 -23.49
N THR A 248 -13.05 9.57 -22.83
CA THR A 248 -14.28 9.77 -22.05
C THR A 248 -14.02 10.12 -20.58
N MET A 249 -12.75 10.32 -20.19
CA MET A 249 -12.33 10.47 -18.79
C MET A 249 -11.24 11.54 -18.63
N TYR A 250 -11.41 12.42 -17.63
CA TYR A 250 -10.47 13.47 -17.22
C TYR A 250 -10.18 13.37 -15.71
N LEU A 251 -8.93 13.67 -15.28
CA LEU A 251 -8.33 12.95 -14.13
C LEU A 251 -7.53 13.79 -13.08
N VAL A 252 -8.19 14.38 -12.05
CA VAL A 252 -7.68 14.68 -10.66
C VAL A 252 -8.85 15.06 -9.72
N PRO A 253 -8.76 15.11 -8.36
CA PRO A 253 -7.75 14.63 -7.37
C PRO A 253 -8.30 13.97 -6.04
N ALA A 254 -7.47 13.34 -5.17
CA ALA A 254 -7.78 13.13 -3.73
C ALA A 254 -8.06 14.49 -3.00
N ASP A 255 -8.23 14.59 -1.67
CA ASP A 255 -8.39 15.91 -1.00
C ASP A 255 -7.21 16.86 -1.37
N ILE A 256 -7.44 17.68 -2.38
CA ILE A 256 -6.60 18.70 -3.00
C ILE A 256 -7.59 19.82 -3.31
N ASP A 257 -7.31 21.02 -2.80
CA ASP A 257 -8.10 22.22 -3.00
C ASP A 257 -9.62 22.03 -2.75
N ARG A 258 -9.93 21.28 -1.69
CA ARG A 258 -11.28 21.02 -1.14
C ARG A 258 -12.22 20.19 -2.04
N LYS A 259 -11.71 19.54 -3.09
CA LYS A 259 -12.50 18.62 -3.95
C LYS A 259 -12.36 17.16 -3.50
N ARG A 260 -13.44 16.38 -3.55
CA ARG A 260 -13.47 14.94 -3.23
C ARG A 260 -13.46 14.10 -4.51
N ILE A 261 -12.69 13.00 -4.55
CA ILE A 261 -12.84 11.95 -5.58
C ILE A 261 -13.03 10.55 -5.01
N ILE A 262 -13.45 9.69 -5.93
CA ILE A 262 -13.30 8.24 -5.85
C ILE A 262 -12.02 7.82 -6.60
N ARG A 263 -11.11 7.12 -5.90
CA ARG A 263 -9.90 6.50 -6.48
C ARG A 263 -10.22 5.07 -6.92
N PHE A 264 -9.90 4.70 -8.15
CA PHE A 264 -9.92 3.30 -8.60
C PHE A 264 -8.50 2.72 -8.65
N THR A 265 -8.31 1.49 -8.17
CA THR A 265 -7.01 0.80 -8.19
C THR A 265 -7.18 -0.62 -8.75
N VAL A 266 -6.39 -0.95 -9.78
CA VAL A 266 -6.26 -2.32 -10.29
C VAL A 266 -5.38 -3.10 -9.33
N THR A 267 -5.90 -4.20 -8.77
CA THR A 267 -5.30 -4.93 -7.65
C THR A 267 -4.89 -6.35 -8.04
N SER A 268 -5.84 -7.14 -8.55
CA SER A 268 -5.66 -8.56 -8.81
C SER A 268 -4.76 -8.81 -10.01
N GLN A 269 -3.83 -9.76 -9.90
CA GLN A 269 -3.17 -10.35 -11.07
C GLN A 269 -4.12 -11.13 -11.98
N LEU A 270 -5.34 -11.42 -11.50
CA LEU A 270 -6.39 -12.11 -12.26
C LEU A 270 -7.36 -11.14 -12.98
N THR A 271 -7.26 -9.82 -12.76
CA THR A 271 -8.18 -8.83 -13.34
C THR A 271 -8.07 -8.80 -14.88
N THR A 272 -9.20 -8.90 -15.57
CA THR A 272 -9.27 -8.78 -17.03
C THR A 272 -9.90 -7.45 -17.48
N SER A 273 -9.95 -7.21 -18.79
CA SER A 273 -10.68 -6.07 -19.38
C SER A 273 -12.17 -6.09 -19.06
N GLU A 274 -12.77 -7.27 -18.91
CA GLU A 274 -14.20 -7.46 -18.69
C GLU A 274 -14.57 -7.12 -17.24
N ASP A 275 -13.72 -7.49 -16.26
CA ASP A 275 -13.86 -7.04 -14.87
C ASP A 275 -13.85 -5.50 -14.78
N ILE A 276 -12.96 -4.85 -15.53
CA ILE A 276 -12.85 -3.38 -15.59
C ILE A 276 -14.11 -2.75 -16.19
N ILE A 277 -14.62 -3.29 -17.31
CA ILE A 277 -15.83 -2.78 -17.99
C ILE A 277 -17.08 -2.98 -17.10
N ARG A 278 -17.18 -4.14 -16.42
CA ARG A 278 -18.26 -4.41 -15.46
C ARG A 278 -18.27 -3.37 -14.34
N ASP A 279 -17.13 -3.15 -13.71
CA ASP A 279 -17.04 -2.24 -12.57
C ASP A 279 -17.25 -0.77 -12.98
N TRP A 280 -16.80 -0.38 -14.18
CA TRP A 280 -17.15 0.89 -14.78
C TRP A 280 -18.66 1.05 -15.03
N ASN A 281 -19.34 0.01 -15.52
CA ASN A 281 -20.79 0.06 -15.75
C ASN A 281 -21.58 0.18 -14.44
N ILE A 282 -21.14 -0.50 -13.36
CA ILE A 282 -21.72 -0.34 -12.01
C ILE A 282 -21.59 1.11 -11.53
N ILE A 283 -20.39 1.68 -11.68
CA ILE A 283 -20.11 3.08 -11.33
C ILE A 283 -20.99 4.03 -12.14
N ARG A 284 -21.04 3.86 -13.47
CA ARG A 284 -21.80 4.72 -14.37
C ARG A 284 -23.29 4.68 -14.02
N LYS A 285 -23.83 3.47 -13.76
CA LYS A 285 -25.21 3.30 -13.32
C LYS A 285 -25.47 4.05 -12.01
N MET A 286 -24.66 3.83 -10.99
CA MET A 286 -24.80 4.52 -9.69
C MET A 286 -24.75 6.05 -9.82
N ALA A 287 -23.87 6.57 -10.69
CA ALA A 287 -23.81 8.00 -10.97
C ALA A 287 -25.07 8.51 -11.70
N THR A 288 -25.62 7.76 -12.65
CA THR A 288 -26.89 8.08 -13.32
C THR A 288 -28.06 8.04 -12.33
N ASP A 289 -28.14 7.01 -11.48
CA ASP A 289 -29.19 6.86 -10.47
C ASP A 289 -29.15 8.04 -9.47
N LEU A 290 -27.97 8.42 -8.97
CA LEU A 290 -27.79 9.57 -8.06
C LEU A 290 -28.13 10.93 -8.71
N LEU A 291 -27.77 11.13 -9.99
CA LEU A 291 -28.08 12.37 -10.72
C LEU A 291 -29.57 12.49 -11.08
N ALA A 292 -30.33 11.39 -11.02
CA ALA A 292 -31.78 11.38 -11.20
C ALA A 292 -32.57 11.64 -9.89
N GLU A 293 -31.89 11.73 -8.74
CA GLU A 293 -32.51 12.14 -7.47
C GLU A 293 -32.49 13.68 -7.32
N ASP A 294 -33.67 14.32 -7.27
CA ASP A 294 -33.85 15.78 -7.08
C ASP A 294 -33.36 16.35 -5.72
N ARG A 295 -32.46 15.64 -5.01
CA ARG A 295 -31.95 16.01 -3.67
C ARG A 295 -30.55 16.61 -3.66
N TRP A 296 -29.88 16.73 -4.81
CA TRP A 296 -28.48 17.16 -4.90
C TRP A 296 -28.34 18.58 -5.46
N GLN A 297 -27.73 19.48 -4.69
CA GLN A 297 -27.40 20.82 -5.16
C GLN A 297 -26.09 20.81 -5.98
N SER A 298 -25.93 21.78 -6.88
CA SER A 298 -24.76 21.96 -7.77
C SER A 298 -23.39 22.03 -7.05
N SER A 299 -23.39 22.23 -5.73
CA SER A 299 -22.21 22.20 -4.87
C SER A 299 -21.68 20.80 -4.51
N ASP A 300 -22.49 19.75 -4.64
CA ASP A 300 -22.17 18.39 -4.16
C ASP A 300 -21.65 17.44 -5.26
N VAL A 301 -21.03 17.98 -6.32
CA VAL A 301 -20.52 17.17 -7.44
C VAL A 301 -19.31 16.34 -7.03
N PHE A 302 -19.47 15.01 -7.06
CA PHE A 302 -18.38 14.05 -6.91
C PHE A 302 -17.74 13.71 -8.26
N TYR A 303 -16.42 13.79 -8.35
CA TYR A 303 -15.66 13.41 -9.54
C TYR A 303 -15.03 12.02 -9.35
N LEU A 304 -14.96 11.21 -10.42
CA LEU A 304 -14.58 9.80 -10.33
C LEU A 304 -13.45 9.44 -11.30
N LEU A 305 -12.46 8.67 -10.80
CA LEU A 305 -11.10 8.94 -11.25
C LEU A 305 -10.05 7.82 -11.10
N PHE A 306 -9.21 7.70 -12.13
CA PHE A 306 -8.23 6.62 -12.39
C PHE A 306 -6.87 7.27 -12.78
N PHE A 307 -5.73 6.55 -12.78
CA PHE A 307 -4.43 7.21 -13.07
C PHE A 307 -3.36 6.31 -13.70
N ILE A 308 -2.80 6.77 -14.84
CA ILE A 308 -1.35 6.76 -15.17
C ILE A 308 -1.07 8.03 -15.99
N ARG A 309 -0.17 8.91 -15.51
CA ARG A 309 0.41 9.98 -16.33
C ARG A 309 1.92 9.77 -16.46
N TYR A 310 2.35 9.33 -17.64
CA TYR A 310 3.72 9.57 -18.09
C TYR A 310 3.79 11.00 -18.62
N HIS A 311 4.54 11.87 -17.97
CA HIS A 311 5.12 13.02 -18.67
C HIS A 311 6.50 12.61 -19.18
N PHE A 312 6.57 12.24 -20.46
CA PHE A 312 7.79 12.49 -21.21
C PHE A 312 7.90 14.01 -21.35
N PHE A 313 8.82 14.62 -20.61
CA PHE A 313 9.45 15.83 -21.11
C PHE A 313 10.41 15.39 -22.22
N LYS A 314 10.32 16.08 -23.36
CA LYS A 314 11.39 16.12 -24.36
C LYS A 314 12.49 17.03 -23.84
#